data_AF-A0AAV2SSZ3-F1
#
_entry.id   AF-A0AAV2SSZ3-F1
#
_cell.length_a   1.000
_cell.length_b   1.000
_cell.length_c   1.000
_cell.angle_alpha   90.00
_cell.angle_beta   90.00
_cell.angle_gamma   90.00
#
_symmetry.space_group_name_H-M   'P 1'
#
loop_
_entity.id
_entity.type
_entity.pdbx_description
1 polymer ?
#
loop_
_entity_poly.entity_id
_entity_poly.type
_entity_poly.pdbx_seq_one_letter_code
_entity_poly.pdbx_strand_id
1 'polypeptide(L)'
;DMRSLRPVNLTAHKRLQDLSSKSFNLEIQVTRKNITVVRDNIHKVYEKIGEKSQGFMSHDGMHVLVLHPLKGELMLARQFLTHQPAEHRNLVDCLKNIQPGRIIIVVAV
;
A
#
# COMPACT_ATOMS: atom_id res chain seq x y z
N ASP A 1 -45.13 -27.43 4.90
CA ASP A 1 -43.68 -27.17 4.77
C ASP A 1 -43.25 -25.84 5.33
N MET A 2 -42.90 -25.81 6.61
CA MET A 2 -42.27 -24.65 7.25
C MET A 2 -40.78 -24.62 6.91
N ARG A 3 -40.38 -23.72 6.02
CA ARG A 3 -38.98 -23.36 5.81
C ARG A 3 -38.48 -22.63 7.07
N SER A 4 -37.77 -23.35 7.94
CA SER A 4 -37.04 -22.77 9.06
C SER A 4 -35.95 -21.82 8.52
N LEU A 5 -36.16 -20.52 8.69
CA LEU A 5 -35.12 -19.52 8.54
C LEU A 5 -34.16 -19.70 9.72
N ARG A 6 -32.95 -20.21 9.45
CA ARG A 6 -31.90 -20.25 10.48
C ARG A 6 -31.62 -18.82 10.92
N PRO A 7 -31.55 -18.54 12.24
CA PRO A 7 -31.21 -17.21 12.71
C PRO A 7 -29.82 -16.86 12.19
N VAL A 8 -29.74 -15.75 11.45
CA VAL A 8 -28.46 -15.13 11.07
C VAL A 8 -27.68 -14.95 12.37
N ASN A 9 -26.46 -15.45 12.43
CA ASN A 9 -25.57 -15.24 13.57
C ASN A 9 -25.15 -13.77 13.58
N LEU A 10 -26.04 -12.93 14.11
CA LEU A 10 -25.93 -11.46 14.17
C LEU A 10 -24.63 -11.02 14.86
N THR A 11 -24.08 -11.87 15.74
CA THR A 11 -22.83 -11.64 16.45
C THR A 11 -21.61 -11.77 15.54
N ALA A 12 -21.60 -12.77 14.65
CA ALA A 12 -20.56 -12.93 13.62
C ALA A 12 -20.65 -11.81 12.57
N HIS A 13 -21.87 -11.43 12.18
CA HIS A 13 -22.11 -10.32 11.24
C HIS A 13 -21.69 -8.97 11.83
N LYS A 14 -22.03 -8.67 13.09
CA LYS A 14 -21.54 -7.49 13.80
C LYS A 14 -20.02 -7.49 13.95
N ARG A 15 -19.40 -8.63 14.29
CA ARG A 15 -17.93 -8.73 14.35
C ARG A 15 -17.27 -8.46 13.01
N LEU A 16 -17.83 -8.96 11.90
CA LEU A 16 -17.33 -8.66 10.56
C LEU A 16 -17.52 -7.20 10.17
N GLN A 17 -18.64 -6.57 10.58
CA GLN A 17 -18.86 -5.13 10.40
C GLN A 17 -17.91 -4.27 11.27
N ASP A 18 -17.67 -4.67 12.51
CA ASP A 18 -16.74 -4.01 13.45
C ASP A 18 -15.28 -4.19 13.06
N LEU A 19 -14.93 -5.31 12.40
CA LEU A 19 -13.64 -5.50 11.75
C LEU A 19 -13.55 -4.66 10.48
N SER A 20 -14.59 -4.62 9.64
CA SER A 20 -14.60 -3.78 8.42
C SER A 20 -14.54 -2.28 8.70
N SER A 21 -14.93 -1.83 9.90
CA SER A 21 -14.79 -0.44 10.33
C SER A 21 -13.43 -0.12 10.96
N LYS A 22 -12.58 -1.14 11.22
CA LYS A 22 -11.26 -1.01 11.86
C LYS A 22 -10.09 -1.53 11.03
N SER A 23 -10.34 -2.21 9.92
CA SER A 23 -9.32 -2.70 8.98
C SER A 23 -9.70 -2.32 7.56
N PHE A 24 -8.69 -2.01 6.75
CA PHE A 24 -8.83 -1.86 5.31
C PHE A 24 -7.88 -2.83 4.61
N ASN A 25 -8.26 -3.25 3.41
CA ASN A 25 -7.43 -4.10 2.58
C ASN A 25 -6.53 -3.24 1.72
N LEU A 26 -5.27 -3.68 1.56
CA LEU A 26 -4.34 -3.10 0.62
C LEU A 26 -3.96 -4.15 -0.42
N GLU A 27 -4.20 -3.84 -1.68
CA GLU A 27 -3.73 -4.62 -2.82
C GLU A 27 -2.54 -3.89 -3.44
N ILE A 28 -1.40 -4.59 -3.51
CA ILE A 28 -0.15 -4.04 -4.05
C ILE A 28 0.20 -4.86 -5.28
N GLN A 29 0.17 -4.21 -6.44
CA GLN A 29 0.55 -4.80 -7.72
C GLN A 29 1.85 -4.16 -8.19
N VAL A 30 2.85 -5.00 -8.44
CA VAL A 30 4.16 -4.57 -8.95
C VAL A 30 4.43 -5.34 -10.23
N THR A 31 4.60 -4.62 -11.33
CA THR A 31 4.97 -5.17 -12.62
C THR A 31 6.19 -4.43 -13.16
N ARG A 32 6.80 -4.95 -14.24
CA ARG A 32 7.86 -4.24 -14.97
C ARG A 32 7.40 -2.92 -15.62
N LYS A 33 6.10 -2.63 -15.62
CA LYS A 33 5.52 -1.45 -16.28
C LYS A 33 4.89 -0.48 -15.30
N ASN A 34 4.51 -0.92 -14.11
CA ASN A 34 3.83 -0.07 -13.15
C ASN A 34 3.87 -0.65 -11.73
N ILE A 35 3.72 0.26 -10.78
CA ILE A 35 3.38 -0.01 -9.39
C ILE A 35 2.00 0.57 -9.16
N THR A 36 1.13 -0.21 -8.52
CA THR A 36 -0.19 0.26 -8.09
C THR A 36 -0.48 -0.24 -6.69
N VAL A 37 -0.96 0.66 -5.84
CA VAL A 37 -1.48 0.32 -4.52
C VAL A 37 -2.92 0.78 -4.44
N VAL A 38 -3.83 -0.16 -4.16
CA VAL A 38 -5.27 0.06 -4.07
C VAL A 38 -5.74 -0.30 -2.68
N ARG A 39 -6.52 0.59 -2.08
CA ARG A 39 -7.21 0.38 -0.82
C ARG A 39 -8.65 -0.07 -1.07
N ASP A 40 -9.07 -1.12 -0.36
CA ASP A 40 -10.44 -1.66 -0.36
C ASP A 40 -10.97 -1.94 -1.78
N ASN A 41 -10.07 -2.31 -2.70
CA ASN A 41 -10.32 -2.60 -4.13
C ASN A 41 -10.93 -1.43 -4.94
N ILE A 42 -11.06 -0.23 -4.36
CA ILE A 42 -11.73 0.91 -4.99
C ILE A 42 -10.88 2.18 -5.02
N HIS A 43 -10.02 2.37 -4.03
CA HIS A 43 -9.31 3.63 -3.84
C HIS A 43 -7.84 3.46 -4.19
N LYS A 44 -7.44 3.91 -5.38
CA LYS A 44 -6.03 3.91 -5.77
C LYS A 44 -5.26 4.93 -4.94
N VAL A 45 -4.44 4.46 -4.01
CA VAL A 45 -3.64 5.31 -3.10
C VAL A 45 -2.29 5.67 -3.69
N TYR A 46 -1.76 4.86 -4.60
CA TYR A 46 -0.52 5.15 -5.30
C TYR A 46 -0.51 4.52 -6.68
N GLU A 47 0.05 5.25 -7.65
CA GLU A 47 0.32 4.76 -8.99
C GLU A 47 1.64 5.35 -9.49
N LYS A 48 2.47 4.49 -10.06
CA LYS A 48 3.64 4.90 -10.82
C LYS A 48 3.71 4.05 -12.07
N ILE A 49 3.62 4.69 -13.22
CA ILE A 49 3.79 4.03 -14.52
C ILE A 49 5.25 4.23 -14.94
N GLY A 50 5.90 3.13 -15.32
CA GLY A 50 7.24 3.13 -15.86
C GLY A 50 7.22 3.56 -17.32
N GLU A 51 7.80 4.71 -17.60
CA GLU A 51 8.07 5.19 -18.96
C GLU A 51 9.53 4.93 -19.29
N LYS A 52 9.80 4.40 -20.49
CA LYS A 52 11.17 4.06 -20.89
C LYS A 52 11.92 5.34 -21.25
N SER A 53 13.00 5.62 -20.53
CA SER A 53 13.91 6.73 -20.82
C SER A 53 15.35 6.25 -20.69
N GLN A 54 16.14 6.44 -21.75
CA GLN A 54 17.59 6.18 -21.74
C GLN A 54 18.02 4.79 -21.21
N GLY A 55 17.23 3.75 -21.46
CA GLY A 55 17.56 2.36 -21.07
C GLY A 55 17.03 1.93 -19.70
N PHE A 56 16.48 2.86 -18.91
CA PHE A 56 15.83 2.60 -17.63
C PHE A 56 14.33 2.90 -17.74
N MET A 57 13.54 2.31 -16.85
CA MET A 57 12.15 2.73 -16.68
C MET A 57 12.09 3.83 -15.61
N SER A 58 11.24 4.83 -15.79
CA SER A 58 11.10 5.96 -14.86
C SER A 58 10.65 5.58 -13.45
N HIS A 59 10.25 4.32 -13.24
CA HIS A 59 9.89 3.72 -11.96
C HIS A 59 10.92 2.71 -11.42
N ASP A 60 12.11 2.62 -12.01
CA ASP A 60 13.15 1.72 -11.50
C ASP A 60 13.61 2.14 -10.11
N GLY A 61 14.01 1.17 -9.28
CA GLY A 61 14.52 1.39 -7.93
C GLY A 61 13.52 1.06 -6.83
N MET A 62 13.78 1.59 -5.63
CA MET A 62 12.97 1.31 -4.44
C MET A 62 11.98 2.42 -4.17
N HIS A 63 10.70 2.08 -4.08
CA HIS A 63 9.64 2.98 -3.69
C HIS A 63 9.26 2.74 -2.24
N VAL A 64 9.32 3.79 -1.43
CA VAL A 64 8.84 3.82 -0.04
C VAL A 64 7.57 4.63 0.00
N LEU A 65 6.48 3.98 0.40
CA LEU A 65 5.19 4.60 0.65
C LEU A 65 4.89 4.52 2.15
N VAL A 66 4.38 5.60 2.72
CA VAL A 66 3.97 5.66 4.12
C VAL A 66 2.50 6.02 4.17
N LEU A 67 1.69 5.18 4.81
CA LEU A 67 0.26 5.38 4.94
C LEU A 67 -0.15 5.73 6.37
N HIS A 68 -1.25 6.49 6.49
CA HIS A 68 -1.89 6.74 7.76
C HIS A 68 -2.47 5.43 8.33
N PRO A 69 -2.16 5.05 9.57
CA PRO A 69 -2.49 3.71 10.10
C PRO A 69 -3.98 3.41 10.18
N LEU A 70 -4.81 4.43 10.42
CA LEU A 70 -6.26 4.28 10.55
C LEU A 70 -7.02 4.54 9.26
N LYS A 71 -6.45 5.36 8.36
CA LYS A 71 -7.15 5.86 7.18
C LYS A 71 -6.63 5.24 5.88
N GLY A 72 -5.45 4.61 5.90
CA GLY A 72 -4.79 4.11 4.70
C GLY A 72 -4.44 5.18 3.67
N GLU A 73 -4.51 6.46 4.03
CA GLU A 73 -4.19 7.59 3.15
C GLU A 73 -2.67 7.70 2.98
N LEU A 74 -2.23 8.00 1.76
CA LEU A 74 -0.82 8.20 1.46
C LEU A 74 -0.30 9.48 2.12
N MET A 75 0.68 9.33 3.00
CA MET A 75 1.36 10.43 3.69
C MET A 75 2.69 10.78 3.03
N LEU A 76 3.39 9.79 2.49
CA LEU A 76 4.67 9.96 1.80
C LEU A 76 4.78 8.94 0.67
N ALA A 77 5.28 9.39 -0.48
CA ALA A 77 5.80 8.51 -1.51
C ALA A 77 7.15 9.04 -1.97
N ARG A 78 8.20 8.19 -1.89
CA ARG A 78 9.52 8.51 -2.42
C ARG A 78 10.10 7.33 -3.18
N GLN A 79 10.72 7.64 -4.31
CA GLN A 79 11.50 6.70 -5.11
C GLN A 79 12.98 6.95 -4.82
N PHE A 80 13.72 5.87 -4.61
CA PHE A 80 15.16 5.87 -4.39
C PHE A 80 15.81 5.04 -5.47
N LEU A 81 16.69 5.65 -6.26
CA LEU A 81 17.40 4.96 -7.33
C LEU A 81 18.59 4.22 -6.71
N THR A 82 18.34 3.13 -5.98
CA THR A 82 19.35 2.47 -5.13
C THR A 82 20.52 1.85 -5.90
N HIS A 83 20.43 1.76 -7.24
CA HIS A 83 21.56 1.44 -8.11
C HIS A 83 22.55 2.61 -8.26
N GLN A 84 22.14 3.84 -7.96
CA GLN A 84 22.98 5.03 -7.95
C GLN A 84 23.74 5.17 -6.62
N PRO A 85 24.94 5.75 -6.63
CA PRO A 85 25.68 6.05 -5.42
C PRO A 85 24.88 6.93 -4.45
N ALA A 86 25.10 6.74 -3.14
CA ALA A 86 24.48 7.48 -2.04
C ALA A 86 22.94 7.36 -1.85
N GLU A 87 22.18 6.85 -2.83
CA GLU A 87 20.72 6.69 -2.71
C GLU A 87 20.30 5.74 -1.56
N HIS A 88 21.12 4.75 -1.23
CA HIS A 88 20.92 3.90 -0.05
C HIS A 88 20.98 4.70 1.26
N ARG A 89 21.77 5.77 1.35
CA ARG A 89 21.82 6.65 2.53
C ARG A 89 20.56 7.49 2.63
N ASN A 90 20.12 8.05 1.51
CA ASN A 90 18.87 8.79 1.41
C ASN A 90 17.66 7.94 1.81
N LEU A 91 17.65 6.65 1.42
CA LEU A 91 16.66 5.67 1.85
C LEU A 91 16.71 5.46 3.37
N VAL A 92 17.89 5.22 3.94
CA VAL A 92 18.05 5.04 5.40
C VAL A 92 17.57 6.25 6.17
N ASP A 93 17.95 7.46 5.74
CA ASP A 93 17.53 8.70 6.41
C ASP A 93 16.03 8.95 6.26
N CYS A 94 15.44 8.59 5.12
CA CYS A 94 13.98 8.59 4.96
C CYS A 94 13.32 7.68 6.01
N LEU A 95 13.77 6.43 6.12
CA LEU A 95 13.19 5.46 7.05
C LEU A 95 13.34 5.88 8.53
N LYS A 96 14.48 6.47 8.90
CA LYS A 96 14.72 6.98 10.27
C LYS A 96 13.77 8.12 10.67
N ASN A 97 13.32 8.92 9.71
CA ASN A 97 12.45 10.06 9.95
C ASN A 97 10.95 9.70 9.91
N ILE A 98 10.59 8.45 9.61
CA ILE A 98 9.19 8.00 9.66
C ILE A 98 8.77 7.87 11.12
N GLN A 99 7.68 8.55 11.48
CA GLN A 99 7.09 8.44 12.81
C GLN A 99 6.66 7.00 13.12
N PRO A 100 6.79 6.51 14.37
CA PRO A 100 6.27 5.22 14.77
C PRO A 100 4.76 5.07 14.52
N GLY A 101 4.31 3.83 14.31
CA GLY A 101 2.90 3.50 14.14
C GLY A 101 2.35 3.80 12.73
N ARG A 102 3.20 4.08 11.74
CA ARG A 102 2.79 4.21 10.33
C ARG A 102 2.86 2.87 9.62
N ILE A 103 2.06 2.70 8.56
CA ILE A 103 2.18 1.57 7.65
C ILE A 103 3.22 1.95 6.59
N ILE A 104 4.25 1.13 6.43
CA ILE A 104 5.31 1.35 5.44
C ILE A 104 5.19 0.26 4.39
N ILE A 105 5.08 0.66 3.12
CA ILE A 105 5.14 -0.23 1.97
C ILE A 105 6.44 0.05 1.25
N VAL A 106 7.25 -0.98 1.06
CA VAL A 106 8.49 -0.90 0.29
C VAL A 106 8.35 -1.85 -0.89
N VAL A 107 8.46 -1.31 -2.10
CA VAL A 107 8.46 -2.11 -3.34
C VAL A 107 9.69 -1.78 -4.16
N ALA A 108 10.23 -2.78 -4.84
CA ALA A 108 11.37 -2.64 -5.73
C ALA A 108 10.95 -3.05 -7.13
N VAL A 109 11.41 -2.29 -8.13
CA VAL A 109 11.23 -2.56 -9.56
C VAL A 109 12.58 -2.63 -10.24
#